data_AF-A0A1A8LWR2-F1
#
_entry.id   AF-A0A1A8LWR2-F1
#
_cell.length_a   1.000
_cell.length_b   1.000
_cell.length_c   1.000
_cell.angle_alpha   90.00
_cell.angle_beta   90.00
_cell.angle_gamma   90.00
#
_symmetry.space_group_name_H-M   'P 1'
#
loop_
_entity.id
_entity.type
_entity.pdbx_description
1 polymer ?
#
loop_
_entity_poly.entity_id
_entity_poly.type
_entity_poly.pdbx_seq_one_letter_code
_entity_poly.pdbx_strand_id
1 'polypeptide(L)' 'SGDMYEAGYHSITNIDYSSVCISTRSSMYSSCPGMTWHQMDVRQLSFSDASFDVILEKATLDAMMVEEKS' A
#
# COMPACT_ATOMS: atom_id res chain seq x y z
N SER A 1 1.12 7.75 3.40
CA SER A 1 -0.02 8.04 2.52
C SER A 1 -0.83 9.23 2.99
N GLY A 2 -1.12 9.39 4.30
CA GLY A 2 -1.78 10.61 4.83
C GLY A 2 -1.09 11.91 4.39
N ASP A 3 0.20 12.06 4.67
CA ASP A 3 0.97 13.25 4.28
C ASP A 3 0.98 13.50 2.76
N MET A 4 0.96 12.44 1.94
CA MET A 4 0.86 12.58 0.48
C MET A 4 -0.51 13.11 0.06
N TYR A 5 -1.57 12.63 0.71
CA TYR A 5 -2.91 13.11 0.45
C TYR A 5 -3.07 14.58 0.84
N GLU A 6 -2.53 14.97 2.01
CA GLU A 6 -2.48 16.37 2.44
C GLU A 6 -1.65 17.25 1.49
N ALA A 7 -0.61 16.68 0.89
CA ALA A 7 0.20 17.33 -0.15
C ALA A 7 -0.47 17.39 -1.53
N GLY A 8 -1.70 16.87 -1.69
CA GLY A 8 -2.50 16.98 -2.92
C GLY A 8 -2.44 15.77 -3.85
N TYR A 9 -1.79 14.68 -3.45
CA TYR A 9 -1.80 13.43 -4.22
C TYR A 9 -3.04 12.61 -3.85
N HIS A 10 -4.06 12.60 -4.71
CA HIS A 10 -5.32 11.91 -4.41
C HIS A 10 -5.49 10.56 -5.12
N SER A 11 -4.65 10.25 -6.13
CA SER A 11 -4.65 8.92 -6.77
C SER A 11 -3.59 8.04 -6.11
N ILE A 12 -3.93 7.47 -4.94
CA ILE A 12 -2.99 6.68 -4.13
C ILE A 12 -3.55 5.27 -3.96
N THR A 13 -2.82 4.26 -4.43
CA THR A 13 -3.13 2.85 -4.20
C THR A 13 -2.13 2.27 -3.21
N ASN A 14 -2.61 1.84 -2.05
CA ASN A 14 -1.79 1.19 -1.02
C ASN A 14 -2.02 -0.32 -1.07
N ILE A 15 -0.95 -1.09 -0.87
CA ILE A 15 -1.01 -2.55 -0.72
C ILE A 15 -0.24 -3.01 0.50
N ASP A 16 -0.67 -4.14 1.07
CA ASP A 16 0.02 -4.85 2.15
C ASP A 16 -0.48 -6.31 2.16
N TYR A 17 0.34 -7.28 2.55
CA TYR A 17 -0.10 -8.67 2.66
C TYR A 17 -0.98 -8.91 3.89
N SER A 18 -0.86 -8.04 4.91
CA SER A 18 -1.60 -8.10 6.17
C SER A 18 -3.02 -7.53 6.02
N SER A 19 -4.01 -8.41 6.10
CA SER A 19 -5.44 -8.03 6.12
C SER A 19 -5.80 -7.10 7.28
N VAL A 20 -5.11 -7.24 8.43
CA VAL A 20 -5.30 -6.38 9.61
C VAL A 20 -4.82 -4.96 9.32
N CYS A 21 -3.65 -4.82 8.68
CA CYS A 21 -3.13 -3.51 8.27
C CYS A 21 -4.10 -2.83 7.29
N ILE A 22 -4.53 -3.55 6.26
CA ILE A 22 -5.45 -3.03 5.23
C ILE A 22 -6.78 -2.58 5.84
N SER A 23 -7.43 -3.42 6.65
CA SER A 23 -8.74 -3.08 7.25
C SER A 23 -8.66 -1.87 8.18
N THR A 24 -7.63 -1.82 9.02
CA THR A 24 -7.39 -0.70 9.95
C THR A 24 -7.17 0.61 9.19
N ARG A 25 -6.27 0.59 8.20
CA ARG A 25 -5.89 1.78 7.45
C ARG A 25 -7.00 2.27 6.52
N SER A 26 -7.69 1.35 5.85
CA SER A 26 -8.85 1.68 5.01
C SER A 26 -9.97 2.34 5.82
N SER A 27 -10.20 1.90 7.06
CA SER A 27 -11.21 2.51 7.93
C SER A 27 -10.78 3.93 8.36
N MET A 28 -9.52 4.09 8.76
CA MET A 28 -8.94 5.36 9.19
C MET A 28 -9.00 6.44 8.09
N TYR A 29 -8.77 6.07 6.84
CA TYR A 29 -8.76 6.98 5.69
C TYR A 29 -10.02 6.86 4.81
N SER A 30 -11.14 6.41 5.38
CA SER A 30 -12.40 6.20 4.65
C SER A 30 -12.98 7.49 4.03
N SER A 31 -12.59 8.67 4.53
CA SER A 31 -12.99 9.98 4.03
C SER A 31 -12.02 10.57 2.99
N CYS A 32 -11.01 9.81 2.53
CA CYS A 32 -10.02 10.25 1.54
C CYS A 32 -10.31 9.63 0.16
N PRO A 33 -11.22 10.21 -0.66
CA PRO A 33 -11.53 9.69 -1.98
C PRO A 33 -10.29 9.57 -2.88
N GLY A 34 -10.19 8.47 -3.62
CA GLY A 34 -9.04 8.17 -4.48
C GLY A 34 -7.85 7.51 -3.76
N MET A 35 -7.85 7.45 -2.42
CA MET A 35 -6.93 6.61 -1.66
C MET A 35 -7.52 5.22 -1.44
N THR A 36 -6.97 4.20 -2.10
CA THR A 36 -7.43 2.80 -1.99
C THR A 36 -6.44 1.93 -1.23
N TRP A 37 -6.94 0.82 -0.70
CA TRP A 37 -6.20 -0.14 0.11
C TRP A 37 -6.55 -1.56 -0.33
N HIS A 38 -5.56 -2.35 -0.73
CA HIS A 38 -5.76 -3.72 -1.20
C HIS A 38 -4.85 -4.70 -0.48
N GLN A 39 -5.41 -5.82 -0.02
CA GLN A 39 -4.57 -6.92 0.47
C GLN A 39 -3.90 -7.59 -0.73
N MET A 40 -2.57 -7.57 -0.79
CA MET A 40 -1.81 -8.10 -1.91
C MET A 40 -0.38 -8.44 -1.49
N ASP A 41 0.16 -9.55 -2.01
CA ASP A 41 1.59 -9.86 -1.92
C ASP A 41 2.34 -9.04 -2.99
N VAL A 42 3.31 -8.23 -2.58
CA VAL A 42 4.09 -7.37 -3.48
C VAL A 42 4.88 -8.16 -4.54
N ARG A 43 5.14 -9.46 -4.31
CA ARG A 43 5.77 -10.35 -5.30
C ARG A 43 4.81 -10.78 -6.41
N GLN A 44 3.51 -10.58 -6.23
CA GLN A 44 2.44 -10.97 -7.15
C GLN A 44 1.43 -9.82 -7.30
N LEU A 45 1.85 -8.78 -8.00
CA LEU A 45 1.01 -7.61 -8.26
C LEU A 45 -0.08 -7.94 -9.29
N SER A 46 -1.34 -7.81 -8.89
CA SER A 46 -2.51 -8.04 -9.76
C SER A 46 -2.97 -6.77 -10.47
N PHE A 47 -2.02 -5.92 -10.90
CA PHE A 47 -2.28 -4.71 -11.65
C PHE A 47 -1.80 -4.87 -13.10
N SER A 48 -2.36 -4.07 -14.01
CA SER A 48 -1.90 -4.07 -15.40
C SER A 48 -0.50 -3.46 -15.49
N ASP A 49 0.28 -3.89 -16.49
CA ASP A 49 1.60 -3.31 -16.75
C ASP A 49 1.50 -1.80 -16.98
N ALA A 50 2.50 -1.06 -16.47
CA ALA A 50 2.59 0.39 -16.57
C ALA A 50 1.35 1.16 -16.06
N SER A 51 0.60 0.60 -15.09
CA SER A 51 -0.57 1.26 -14.50
C SER A 51 -0.24 2.33 -13.47
N PHE A 52 1.03 2.51 -13.10
CA PHE A 52 1.47 3.48 -12.11
C PHE A 52 2.71 4.24 -12.60
N ASP A 53 2.70 5.56 -12.46
CA ASP A 53 3.83 6.41 -12.82
C ASP A 53 4.95 6.36 -11.76
N VAL A 54 4.58 6.18 -10.50
CA VAL A 54 5.49 6.21 -9.35
C VAL A 54 5.13 5.11 -8.37
N ILE A 55 6.13 4.33 -7.95
CA ILE A 55 6.02 3.35 -6.87
C ILE A 55 6.84 3.84 -5.69
N LEU A 56 6.21 3.88 -4.52
CA LEU A 56 6.85 4.21 -3.26
C LEU A 56 6.79 2.99 -2.34
N GLU A 57 7.93 2.68 -1.75
CA GLU A 57 8.07 1.57 -0.83
C GLU A 57 8.87 2.03 0.39
N LYS A 58 8.41 1.67 1.59
CA LYS A 58 9.07 1.97 2.86
C LYS A 58 9.03 0.76 3.79
N ALA A 59 10.19 0.15 4.02
CA ALA A 59 10.46 -0.90 5.01
C ALA A 59 9.73 -2.26 4.81
N THR A 60 8.91 -2.44 3.78
CA THR A 60 8.38 -3.73 3.34
C THR A 60 9.48 -4.62 2.79
N LEU A 61 10.42 -4.11 1.98
CA LEU A 61 11.55 -4.93 1.50
C LEU A 61 12.44 -5.39 2.66
N ASP A 62 12.70 -4.51 3.63
CA ASP A 62 13.43 -4.89 4.84
C ASP A 62 12.69 -6.00 5.62
N ALA A 63 11.37 -5.85 5.81
CA ALA A 63 10.53 -6.85 6.47
C ALA A 63 10.52 -8.21 5.73
N MET A 64 10.65 -8.21 4.41
CA MET A 64 10.72 -9.43 3.60
C MET A 64 12.12 -10.08 3.60
N MET A 65 13.18 -9.30 3.77
CA MET A 65 14.57 -9.77 3.77
C MET A 65 15.05 -10.27 5.14
N VAL A 66 14.31 -9.97 6.20
CA VAL A 66 14.50 -10.64 7.48
C VAL A 66 13.99 -12.08 7.31
N GLU A 67 14.90 -13.04 7.25
CA GLU A 67 14.55 -14.46 7.35
C GLU A 67 13.67 -14.66 8.60
N GLU A 68 12.43 -15.10 8.40
CA GLU A 68 11.68 -15.73 9.49
C GLU A 68 12.53 -16.91 9.97
N LYS A 69 13.18 -16.77 11.12
CA LYS A 69 13.65 -17.94 11.87
C LYS A 69 12.41 -18.74 12.25
N SER A 70 12.10 -19.73 11.42
CA SER A 70 11.13 -20.78 11.73
C SER A 70 11.55 -21.60 12.94
#